data_AF-A0A7Y2HCY8-F1
#
_entry.id   AF-A0A7Y2HCY8-F1
#
_cell.length_a   1.000
_cell.length_b   1.000
_cell.length_c   1.000
_cell.angle_alpha   90.00
_cell.angle_beta   90.00
_cell.angle_gamma   90.00
#
_symmetry.space_group_name_H-M   'P 1'
#
loop_
_entity.id
_entity.type
_entity.pdbx_description
1 polymer ?
#
loop_
_entity_poly.entity_id
_entity_poly.type
_entity_poly.pdbx_seq_one_letter_code
_entity_poly.pdbx_strand_id
1 'polypeptide(L)'
;MSNGIFRVPEAKNEPCLNYEPGSAEKKKVKEALEALRSEVKDIPMTIGGEKIFTGRKSKIAPPHDIKHVIGKFSRGNKSHVKDAINAAMEAKEAWSNMPWQDRAAIFLKAADLIAGPYRAKMNAATMLCQSKNIWQAEIDAVCELVDFMRFNVQYMT
;
A
#
# COMPACT_ATOMS: atom_id res chain seq x y z
N MET A 1 32.04 1.33 6.01
CA MET A 1 31.50 0.10 5.40
C MET A 1 31.45 -0.96 6.48
N SER A 2 30.30 -1.64 6.64
CA SER A 2 30.21 -2.76 7.58
C SER A 2 30.89 -3.98 6.96
N ASN A 3 31.84 -4.58 7.67
CA ASN A 3 32.51 -5.80 7.23
C ASN A 3 31.74 -7.02 7.75
N GLY A 4 30.70 -7.44 7.01
CA GLY A 4 29.89 -8.60 7.37
C GLY A 4 29.19 -9.24 6.18
N ILE A 5 28.95 -10.55 6.26
CA ILE A 5 28.08 -11.28 5.34
C ILE A 5 26.67 -11.22 5.94
N PHE A 6 25.81 -10.40 5.34
CA PHE A 6 24.43 -10.24 5.79
C PHE A 6 23.55 -11.36 5.23
N ARG A 7 22.60 -11.82 6.05
CA ARG A 7 21.54 -12.74 5.64
C ARG A 7 20.20 -12.08 5.89
N VAL A 8 19.31 -12.16 4.91
CA VAL A 8 17.92 -11.74 5.10
C VAL A 8 17.13 -12.78 5.87
N PRO A 9 16.02 -12.41 6.53
CA PRO A 9 15.11 -13.37 7.14
C PRO A 9 14.57 -14.34 6.09
N GLU A 10 14.37 -15.60 6.48
CA GLU A 10 13.66 -16.58 5.66
C GLU A 10 12.19 -16.15 5.48
N ALA A 11 11.77 -15.99 4.22
CA ALA A 11 10.42 -15.65 3.86
C ALA A 11 9.49 -16.85 4.07
N LYS A 12 8.31 -16.57 4.62
CA LYS A 12 7.20 -17.50 4.78
C LYS A 12 5.95 -16.82 4.27
N ASN A 13 5.06 -17.59 3.66
CA ASN A 13 3.77 -17.07 3.22
C ASN A 13 3.00 -16.48 4.40
N GLU A 14 2.45 -15.30 4.19
CA GLU A 14 1.61 -14.62 5.16
C GLU A 14 0.32 -15.43 5.37
N PRO A 15 -0.02 -15.79 6.62
CA PRO A 15 -1.24 -16.53 6.90
C PRO A 15 -2.48 -15.73 6.49
N CYS A 16 -3.38 -16.35 5.73
CA CYS A 16 -4.70 -15.78 5.46
C CYS A 16 -5.58 -15.89 6.70
N LEU A 17 -6.17 -14.78 7.14
CA LEU A 17 -7.12 -14.77 8.25
C LEU A 17 -8.53 -15.12 7.75
N ASN A 18 -9.31 -15.81 8.59
CA ASN A 18 -10.63 -16.34 8.19
C ASN A 18 -11.82 -15.39 8.46
N TYR A 19 -11.66 -14.36 9.30
CA TYR A 19 -12.71 -13.36 9.57
C TYR A 19 -14.04 -13.95 10.09
N GLU A 20 -13.93 -14.97 10.94
CA GLU A 20 -15.05 -15.68 11.55
C GLU A 20 -15.95 -14.76 12.39
N PRO A 21 -17.23 -15.09 12.59
CA PRO A 21 -18.11 -14.35 13.50
C PRO A 21 -17.47 -14.14 14.88
N GLY A 22 -17.42 -12.88 15.34
CA GLY A 22 -16.85 -12.52 16.64
C GLY A 22 -15.32 -12.35 16.67
N SER A 23 -14.60 -12.65 15.59
CA SER A 23 -13.14 -12.53 15.57
C SER A 23 -12.64 -11.08 15.64
N ALA A 24 -11.44 -10.89 16.18
CA ALA A 24 -10.85 -9.57 16.38
C ALA A 24 -10.54 -8.88 15.04
N GLU A 25 -10.06 -9.63 14.04
CA GLU A 25 -9.78 -9.14 12.70
C GLU A 25 -11.05 -8.71 11.95
N LYS A 26 -12.18 -9.42 12.15
CA LYS A 26 -13.47 -9.02 11.59
C LYS A 26 -13.96 -7.71 12.20
N LYS A 27 -13.81 -7.54 13.52
CA LYS A 27 -14.14 -6.28 14.20
C LYS A 27 -13.30 -5.13 13.63
N LYS A 28 -11.98 -5.29 13.54
CA LYS A 28 -11.07 -4.26 13.01
C LYS A 28 -11.39 -3.86 11.56
N VAL A 29 -11.72 -4.83 10.69
CA VAL A 29 -12.09 -4.53 9.31
C VAL A 29 -13.41 -3.77 9.23
N LYS A 30 -14.41 -4.13 10.04
CA LYS A 30 -15.67 -3.37 10.10
C LYS A 30 -15.43 -1.92 10.52
N GLU A 31 -14.65 -1.70 11.57
CA GLU A 31 -14.26 -0.36 12.02
C GLU A 31 -13.53 0.42 10.91
N ALA A 32 -12.61 -0.22 10.19
CA ALA A 32 -11.91 0.40 9.07
C ALA A 32 -12.83 0.73 7.88
N LEU A 33 -13.80 -0.15 7.57
CA LEU A 33 -14.81 0.10 6.54
C LEU A 33 -15.67 1.31 6.88
N GLU A 34 -16.17 1.38 8.11
CA GLU A 34 -16.98 2.51 8.60
C GLU A 34 -16.19 3.81 8.55
N ALA A 35 -14.96 3.81 9.08
CA ALA A 35 -14.09 4.98 9.06
C ALA A 35 -13.82 5.46 7.63
N LEU A 36 -13.42 4.58 6.72
CA LEU A 36 -13.15 4.94 5.33
C LEU A 36 -14.39 5.39 4.55
N ARG A 37 -15.58 4.86 4.90
CA ARG A 37 -16.83 5.24 4.24
C ARG A 37 -17.39 6.57 4.76
N SER A 38 -17.05 6.96 5.99
CA SER A 38 -17.50 8.19 6.65
C SER A 38 -16.80 9.47 6.16
N GLU A 39 -15.63 9.34 5.55
CA GLU A 39 -14.79 10.46 5.12
C GLU A 39 -14.67 10.50 3.59
N VAL A 40 -14.76 11.70 3.01
CA VAL A 40 -14.42 11.92 1.60
C VAL A 40 -12.97 12.35 1.49
N LYS A 41 -12.09 11.42 1.12
CA LYS A 41 -10.64 11.69 1.05
C LYS A 41 -10.24 12.51 -0.16
N ASP A 42 -9.39 13.51 0.05
CA ASP A 42 -8.71 14.21 -1.04
C ASP A 42 -7.33 13.58 -1.28
N ILE A 43 -7.17 12.88 -2.41
CA ILE A 43 -5.99 12.08 -2.72
C ILE A 43 -5.08 12.86 -3.70
N PRO A 44 -3.87 13.26 -3.28
CA PRO A 44 -2.93 13.96 -4.13
C PRO A 44 -2.17 13.00 -5.05
N MET A 45 -1.48 13.55 -6.05
CA MET A 45 -0.28 12.90 -6.59
C MET A 45 0.86 13.09 -5.59
N THR A 46 1.80 12.14 -5.52
CA THR A 46 3.03 12.32 -4.73
C THR A 46 4.21 12.31 -5.70
N ILE A 47 4.92 13.43 -5.82
CA ILE A 47 6.05 13.60 -6.75
C ILE A 47 7.23 14.16 -5.95
N GLY A 48 8.37 13.45 -5.94
CA GLY A 48 9.55 13.86 -5.19
C GLY A 48 9.34 13.96 -3.67
N GLY A 49 8.33 13.28 -3.12
CA GLY A 49 7.94 13.39 -1.71
C GLY A 49 6.87 14.45 -1.43
N GLU A 50 6.58 15.33 -2.39
CA GLU A 50 5.61 16.41 -2.23
C GLU A 50 4.19 16.00 -2.65
N LYS A 51 3.19 16.43 -1.89
CA LYS A 51 1.76 16.20 -2.17
C LYS A 51 1.23 17.28 -3.11
N ILE A 52 0.87 16.88 -4.33
CA ILE A 52 0.36 17.78 -5.36
C ILE A 52 -1.14 17.60 -5.54
N PHE A 53 -1.88 18.67 -5.28
CA PHE A 53 -3.32 18.76 -5.51
C PHE A 53 -3.61 19.55 -6.78
N THR A 54 -4.64 19.14 -7.53
CA THR A 54 -5.07 19.86 -8.73
C THR A 54 -6.56 20.18 -8.68
N GLY A 55 -6.98 21.20 -9.44
CA GLY A 55 -8.41 21.49 -9.63
C GLY A 55 -9.14 20.41 -10.46
N ARG A 56 -8.40 19.63 -11.26
CA ARG A 56 -8.96 18.54 -12.07
C ARG A 56 -9.01 17.26 -11.26
N LYS A 57 -10.16 16.96 -10.65
CA LYS A 57 -10.35 15.78 -9.79
C LYS A 57 -11.26 14.72 -10.42
N SER A 58 -11.00 13.46 -10.09
CA SER A 58 -11.90 12.33 -10.39
C SER A 58 -12.42 11.73 -9.09
N LYS A 59 -13.70 11.32 -9.08
CA LYS A 59 -14.34 10.72 -7.90
C LYS A 59 -13.92 9.26 -7.74
N ILE A 60 -13.86 8.82 -6.49
CA ILE A 60 -13.74 7.44 -6.05
C ILE A 60 -15.02 7.12 -5.30
N ALA A 61 -15.73 6.09 -5.78
CA ALA A 61 -16.93 5.57 -5.15
C ALA A 61 -16.85 4.03 -5.17
N PRO A 62 -17.37 3.33 -4.16
CA PRO A 62 -17.40 1.88 -4.20
C PRO A 62 -18.18 1.38 -5.41
N PRO A 63 -17.69 0.38 -6.17
CA PRO A 63 -18.42 -0.12 -7.34
C PRO A 63 -19.81 -0.69 -7.01
N HIS A 64 -19.99 -1.23 -5.80
CA HIS A 64 -21.29 -1.70 -5.29
C HIS A 64 -22.19 -0.59 -4.74
N ASP A 65 -21.71 0.66 -4.62
CA ASP A 65 -22.49 1.84 -4.24
C ASP A 65 -21.91 3.11 -4.89
N ILE A 66 -22.07 3.21 -6.21
CA ILE A 66 -21.46 4.26 -7.03
C ILE A 66 -21.93 5.68 -6.69
N LYS A 67 -23.03 5.83 -5.94
CA LYS A 67 -23.55 7.13 -5.51
C LYS A 67 -22.80 7.65 -4.28
N HIS A 68 -22.22 6.77 -3.48
CA HIS A 68 -21.49 7.11 -2.27
C HIS A 68 -20.03 7.45 -2.57
N VAL A 69 -19.68 8.73 -2.56
CA VAL A 69 -18.30 9.19 -2.83
C VAL A 69 -17.47 9.04 -1.56
N ILE A 70 -16.38 8.28 -1.64
CA ILE A 70 -15.40 8.09 -0.54
C ILE A 70 -14.09 8.81 -0.79
N GLY A 71 -13.89 9.34 -1.99
CA GLY A 71 -12.70 10.14 -2.28
C GLY A 71 -12.75 10.88 -3.60
N LYS A 72 -11.78 11.75 -3.78
CA LYS A 72 -11.47 12.45 -5.02
C LYS A 72 -9.96 12.43 -5.20
N PHE A 73 -9.46 11.99 -6.35
CA PHE A 73 -8.03 12.04 -6.62
C PHE A 73 -7.69 13.14 -7.63
N SER A 74 -6.53 13.76 -7.43
CA SER A 74 -5.98 14.79 -8.32
C SER A 74 -5.47 14.16 -9.61
N ARG A 75 -5.94 14.66 -10.76
CA ARG A 75 -5.47 14.21 -12.07
C ARG A 75 -4.31 15.08 -12.52
N GLY A 76 -3.21 14.43 -12.86
CA GLY A 76 -2.05 15.06 -13.49
C GLY A 76 -2.29 15.46 -14.94
N ASN A 77 -1.32 16.18 -15.47
CA ASN A 77 -1.19 16.56 -16.87
C ASN A 77 0.25 16.24 -17.32
N LYS A 78 0.62 16.63 -18.55
CA LYS A 78 1.96 16.36 -19.10
C LYS A 78 3.11 16.95 -18.26
N SER A 79 2.93 18.12 -17.64
CA SER A 79 4.00 18.71 -16.81
C SER A 79 4.25 17.86 -15.57
N HIS A 80 3.20 17.44 -14.86
CA HIS A 80 3.34 16.55 -13.69
C HIS A 80 4.05 15.24 -14.01
N VAL A 81 3.85 14.68 -15.21
CA VAL A 81 4.59 13.48 -15.65
C VAL A 81 6.08 13.79 -15.82
N LYS A 82 6.42 14.94 -16.41
CA LYS A 82 7.82 15.39 -16.54
C LYS A 82 8.45 15.63 -15.16
N ASP A 83 7.72 16.24 -14.24
CA ASP A 83 8.18 16.50 -12.88
C ASP A 83 8.43 15.17 -12.13
N ALA A 84 7.54 14.18 -12.30
CA ALA A 84 7.72 12.83 -11.75
C ALA A 84 8.96 12.12 -12.30
N ILE A 85 9.22 12.22 -13.61
CA ILE A 85 10.41 11.66 -14.25
C ILE A 85 11.67 12.32 -13.68
N ASN A 86 11.70 13.66 -13.63
CA ASN A 86 12.85 14.40 -13.11
C ASN A 86 13.13 14.02 -11.66
N ALA A 87 12.11 14.03 -10.80
CA ALA A 87 12.25 13.65 -9.39
C ALA A 87 12.76 12.21 -9.21
N ALA A 88 12.31 11.26 -10.05
CA ALA A 88 12.81 9.89 -10.01
C ALA A 88 14.29 9.81 -10.45
N MET A 89 14.69 10.58 -11.47
CA MET A 89 16.08 10.63 -11.94
C MET A 89 17.01 11.30 -10.92
N GLU A 90 16.55 12.34 -10.23
CA GLU A 90 17.27 12.99 -9.14
C GLU A 90 17.48 12.04 -7.95
N ALA A 91 16.47 11.26 -7.57
CA ALA A 91 16.58 10.30 -6.46
C ALA A 91 17.41 9.06 -6.80
N LYS A 92 17.65 8.79 -8.09
CA LYS A 92 18.24 7.53 -8.59
C LYS A 92 19.61 7.25 -7.97
N GLU A 93 20.51 8.23 -7.95
CA GLU A 93 21.89 8.04 -7.51
C GLU A 93 21.94 7.64 -6.03
N ALA A 94 21.25 8.39 -5.17
CA ALA A 94 21.16 8.10 -3.74
C ALA A 94 20.54 6.72 -3.48
N TRP A 95 19.45 6.37 -4.17
CA TRP A 95 18.80 5.07 -4.04
C TRP A 95 19.71 3.92 -4.50
N SER A 96 20.39 4.06 -5.64
CA SER A 96 21.27 3.01 -6.16
C SER A 96 22.53 2.82 -5.31
N ASN A 97 23.03 3.89 -4.69
CA ASN A 97 24.21 3.84 -3.82
C ASN A 97 23.88 3.41 -2.39
N MET A 98 22.60 3.35 -2.00
CA MET A 98 22.17 2.79 -0.72
C MET A 98 22.62 1.33 -0.61
N PRO A 99 23.17 0.88 0.54
CA PRO A 99 23.47 -0.52 0.76
C PRO A 99 22.25 -1.40 0.51
N TRP A 100 22.44 -2.56 -0.12
CA TRP A 100 21.30 -3.40 -0.53
C TRP A 100 20.45 -3.86 0.65
N GLN A 101 21.04 -4.10 1.82
CA GLN A 101 20.36 -4.45 3.08
C GLN A 101 19.40 -3.34 3.53
N ASP A 102 19.81 -2.08 3.39
CA ASP A 102 18.98 -0.96 3.81
C ASP A 102 17.79 -0.80 2.84
N ARG A 103 18.00 -1.04 1.54
CA ARG A 103 16.89 -1.14 0.57
C ARG A 103 15.94 -2.29 0.92
N ALA A 104 16.47 -3.48 1.23
CA ALA A 104 15.68 -4.64 1.64
C ALA A 104 14.85 -4.35 2.90
N ALA A 105 15.45 -3.67 3.88
CA ALA A 105 14.80 -3.34 5.14
C ALA A 105 13.54 -2.48 4.96
N ILE A 106 13.51 -1.61 3.94
CA ILE A 106 12.32 -0.80 3.62
C ILE A 106 11.13 -1.70 3.24
N PHE A 107 11.35 -2.69 2.37
CA PHE A 107 10.30 -3.61 1.93
C PHE A 107 9.87 -4.56 3.05
N LEU A 108 10.83 -5.11 3.81
CA LEU A 108 10.51 -5.95 4.97
C LEU A 108 9.71 -5.16 6.02
N LYS A 109 10.07 -3.90 6.27
CA LYS A 109 9.32 -3.04 7.18
C LYS A 109 7.91 -2.75 6.66
N ALA A 110 7.77 -2.48 5.36
CA ALA A 110 6.46 -2.27 4.73
C ALA A 110 5.58 -3.53 4.85
N ALA A 111 6.16 -4.72 4.62
CA ALA A 111 5.48 -6.00 4.79
C ALA A 111 4.93 -6.17 6.22
N ASP A 112 5.75 -5.92 7.24
CA ASP A 112 5.30 -6.04 8.64
C ASP A 112 4.24 -5.00 9.02
N LEU A 113 4.35 -3.79 8.48
CA LEU A 113 3.35 -2.74 8.66
C LEU A 113 2.01 -3.12 8.02
N ILE A 114 2.01 -3.74 6.85
CA ILE A 114 0.81 -4.25 6.18
C ILE A 114 0.24 -5.47 6.90
N ALA A 115 1.08 -6.44 7.28
CA ALA A 115 0.65 -7.66 7.97
C ALA A 115 0.06 -7.39 9.37
N GLY A 116 0.53 -6.33 10.04
CA GLY A 116 0.09 -5.94 11.38
C GLY A 116 -0.85 -4.71 11.38
N PRO A 117 -0.33 -3.52 11.73
CA PRO A 117 -1.17 -2.37 12.07
C PRO A 117 -2.02 -1.83 10.91
N TYR A 118 -1.63 -2.04 9.65
CA TYR A 118 -2.39 -1.56 8.49
C TYR A 118 -3.28 -2.63 7.84
N ARG A 119 -3.25 -3.89 8.29
CA ARG A 119 -3.96 -5.01 7.65
C ARG A 119 -5.44 -4.71 7.39
N ALA A 120 -6.15 -4.30 8.43
CA ALA A 120 -7.58 -4.00 8.35
C ALA A 120 -7.88 -2.81 7.41
N LYS A 121 -7.01 -1.79 7.40
CA LYS A 121 -7.16 -0.61 6.56
C LYS A 121 -6.90 -0.94 5.09
N MET A 122 -5.91 -1.78 4.80
CA MET A 122 -5.62 -2.27 3.45
C MET A 122 -6.81 -3.07 2.90
N ASN A 123 -7.30 -4.05 3.66
CA ASN A 123 -8.48 -4.82 3.28
C ASN A 123 -9.72 -3.94 3.07
N ALA A 124 -10.03 -3.05 4.02
CA ALA A 124 -11.19 -2.17 3.90
C ALA A 124 -11.10 -1.24 2.68
N ALA A 125 -9.93 -0.68 2.38
CA ALA A 125 -9.73 0.16 1.20
C ALA A 125 -9.95 -0.61 -0.10
N THR A 126 -9.40 -1.82 -0.22
CA THR A 126 -9.58 -2.69 -1.39
C THR A 126 -11.02 -3.17 -1.52
N MET A 127 -11.67 -3.58 -0.43
CA MET A 127 -13.08 -3.95 -0.44
C MET A 127 -13.97 -2.81 -0.94
N LEU A 128 -13.75 -1.58 -0.47
CA LEU A 128 -14.53 -0.42 -0.90
C LEU A 128 -14.21 -0.04 -2.35
N CYS A 129 -12.95 0.21 -2.69
CA CYS A 129 -12.56 0.77 -3.98
C CYS A 129 -12.68 -0.24 -5.15
N GLN A 130 -12.61 -1.54 -4.86
CA GLN A 130 -12.60 -2.60 -5.89
C GLN A 130 -13.75 -3.60 -5.71
N SER A 131 -14.66 -3.37 -4.77
CA SER A 131 -15.83 -4.21 -4.50
C SER A 131 -15.51 -5.68 -4.19
N LYS A 132 -14.34 -5.93 -3.60
CA LYS A 132 -13.95 -7.27 -3.14
C LYS A 132 -14.70 -7.64 -1.85
N ASN A 133 -14.98 -8.94 -1.69
CA ASN A 133 -15.33 -9.47 -0.38
C ASN A 133 -14.07 -9.55 0.51
N ILE A 134 -14.25 -9.79 1.81
CA ILE A 134 -13.12 -9.79 2.76
C ILE A 134 -12.06 -10.84 2.42
N TRP A 135 -12.45 -12.05 2.00
CA TRP A 135 -11.50 -13.08 1.62
C TRP A 135 -10.68 -12.68 0.40
N GLN A 136 -11.33 -12.15 -0.64
CA GLN A 136 -10.68 -11.69 -1.87
C GLN A 136 -9.75 -10.49 -1.65
N ALA A 137 -10.04 -9.63 -0.67
CA ALA A 137 -9.15 -8.55 -0.26
C ALA A 137 -7.96 -9.10 0.54
N GLU A 138 -8.21 -10.02 1.47
CA GLU A 138 -7.18 -10.61 2.34
C GLU A 138 -6.08 -11.32 1.55
N ILE A 139 -6.47 -12.16 0.58
CA ILE A 139 -5.49 -12.95 -0.19
C ILE A 139 -4.65 -12.07 -1.14
N ASP A 140 -5.14 -10.90 -1.53
CA ASP A 140 -4.49 -9.97 -2.48
C ASP A 140 -3.79 -8.81 -1.76
N ALA A 141 -4.57 -7.88 -1.21
CA ALA A 141 -4.10 -6.60 -0.70
C ALA A 141 -3.22 -6.73 0.55
N VAL A 142 -3.26 -7.91 1.19
CA VAL A 142 -2.43 -8.24 2.34
C VAL A 142 -1.51 -9.40 2.00
N CYS A 143 -2.03 -10.62 1.84
CA CYS A 143 -1.17 -11.81 1.82
C CYS A 143 -0.23 -11.80 0.61
N GLU A 144 -0.75 -11.66 -0.62
CA GLU A 144 0.07 -11.60 -1.83
C GLU A 144 1.04 -10.40 -1.80
N LEU A 145 0.59 -9.21 -1.38
CA LEU A 145 1.46 -8.03 -1.31
C LEU A 145 2.60 -8.19 -0.28
N VAL A 146 2.30 -8.72 0.91
CA VAL A 146 3.29 -9.02 1.96
C VAL A 146 4.27 -10.09 1.47
N ASP A 147 3.77 -11.12 0.80
CA ASP A 147 4.59 -12.17 0.22
C ASP A 147 5.52 -11.62 -0.86
N PHE A 148 5.02 -10.80 -1.79
CA PHE A 148 5.88 -10.14 -2.78
C PHE A 148 7.01 -9.36 -2.13
N MET A 149 6.74 -8.61 -1.06
CA MET A 149 7.77 -7.82 -0.37
C MET A 149 8.80 -8.72 0.32
N ARG A 150 8.39 -9.82 0.97
CA ARG A 150 9.30 -10.73 1.69
C ARG A 150 10.08 -11.64 0.73
N PHE A 151 9.40 -12.30 -0.19
CA PHE A 151 10.01 -13.24 -1.12
C PHE A 151 10.93 -12.53 -2.12
N ASN A 152 10.60 -11.35 -2.64
CA ASN A 152 11.53 -10.64 -3.54
C ASN A 152 12.80 -10.17 -2.82
N VAL A 153 12.72 -9.87 -1.51
CA VAL A 153 13.92 -9.61 -0.70
C VAL A 153 14.77 -10.87 -0.57
N GLN A 154 14.15 -12.03 -0.36
CA GLN A 154 14.87 -13.31 -0.34
C GLN A 154 15.48 -13.68 -1.70
N TYR A 155 14.78 -13.46 -2.82
CA TYR A 155 15.27 -13.80 -4.16
C TYR A 155 16.40 -12.92 -4.66
N MET A 156 16.58 -11.73 -4.07
CA MET A 156 17.67 -10.82 -4.37
C MET A 156 19.03 -11.29 -3.81
N THR A 157 19.00 -12.14 -2.77
CA THR A 157 20.20 -12.58 -2.01
C THR A 157 20.55 -14.02 -2.31
#